data_AF-A0A0N4ZWB7-F1
#
_entry.id   AF-A0A0N4ZWB7-F1
#
_cell.length_a   1.000
_cell.length_b   1.000
_cell.length_c   1.000
_cell.angle_alpha   90.00
_cell.angle_beta   90.00
_cell.angle_gamma   90.00
#
_symmetry.space_group_name_H-M   'P 1'
#
loop_
_entity.id
_entity.type
_entity.pdbx_description
1 polymer ?
#
loop_
_entity_poly.entity_id
_entity_poly.type
_entity_poly.pdbx_seq_one_letter_code
_entity_poly.pdbx_strand_id
1 'polypeptide(L)' 'MDDGTKIVSLQIKKDLSALSNSRLKNIYRMDDGNKIVNFESTMHMPTYLVAFVVGEIRFIENFDGARYLAYAIPGN' A
#
# COMPACT_ATOMS: atom_id res chain seq x y z
N MET A 1 4.76 25.62 -0.78
CA MET A 1 3.46 25.30 -1.38
C MET A 1 3.31 23.80 -1.34
N ASP A 2 2.24 23.29 -0.73
CA ASP A 2 1.88 21.86 -0.84
C ASP A 2 1.59 21.59 -2.32
N ASP A 3 2.33 20.69 -2.95
CA ASP A 3 2.16 20.34 -4.37
C ASP A 3 0.93 19.43 -4.60
N GLY A 4 0.11 19.26 -3.55
CA GLY A 4 -1.10 18.47 -3.51
C GLY A 4 -0.86 16.96 -3.63
N THR A 5 0.38 16.50 -3.75
CA THR A 5 0.72 15.08 -3.71
C THR A 5 0.75 14.56 -2.27
N LYS A 6 0.62 13.26 -2.09
CA LYS A 6 0.61 12.61 -0.78
C LYS A 6 1.57 11.44 -0.79
N ILE A 7 2.33 11.29 0.30
CA ILE A 7 3.30 10.21 0.48
C ILE A 7 2.90 9.43 1.72
N VAL A 8 2.83 8.11 1.61
CA VAL A 8 2.45 7.20 2.70
C VAL A 8 3.64 6.31 3.05
N SER A 9 3.92 6.19 4.35
CA SER A 9 4.88 5.25 4.93
C SER A 9 4.23 4.56 6.13
N LEU A 10 4.31 3.23 6.19
CA LEU A 10 3.65 2.43 7.21
C LEU A 10 4.65 1.52 7.90
N GLN A 11 4.77 1.61 9.22
CA GLN A 11 5.47 0.61 10.04
C GLN A 11 4.46 -0.45 10.49
N ILE A 12 4.67 -1.70 10.07
CA ILE A 12 3.76 -2.82 10.31
C ILE A 12 4.53 -4.07 10.73
N LYS A 13 3.84 -5.05 11.32
CA LYS A 13 4.45 -6.36 11.61
C LYS A 13 4.94 -7.02 10.32
N LYS A 14 6.04 -7.79 10.42
CA LYS A 14 6.73 -8.40 9.27
C LYS A 14 5.84 -9.31 8.40
N ASP A 15 4.87 -9.97 9.00
CA ASP A 15 3.94 -10.94 8.44
C ASP A 15 2.71 -10.31 7.78
N LEU A 16 2.39 -9.05 8.10
CA LEU A 16 1.25 -8.34 7.51
C LEU A 16 1.61 -7.74 6.14
N SER A 17 0.61 -7.58 5.27
CA SER A 17 0.75 -6.85 4.01
C SER A 17 0.22 -5.42 4.16
N ALA A 18 0.69 -4.51 3.31
CA ALA A 18 0.21 -3.13 3.23
C ALA A 18 -0.09 -2.71 1.79
N LEU A 19 -1.17 -1.96 1.61
CA LEU A 19 -1.57 -1.34 0.34
C LEU A 19 -1.81 0.16 0.55
N SER A 20 -1.67 0.94 -0.52
CA SER A 20 -1.95 2.37 -0.57
C SER A 20 -2.39 2.76 -1.98
N ASN A 21 -2.75 4.03 -2.19
CA ASN A 21 -3.11 4.57 -3.51
C ASN A 21 -1.97 4.47 -4.53
N SER A 22 -0.72 4.59 -4.08
CA SER A 22 0.47 4.60 -4.93
C SER A 22 1.25 3.27 -4.86
N ARG A 23 2.21 3.12 -5.78
CA ARG A 23 3.01 1.90 -5.90
C ARG A 23 3.95 1.77 -4.70
N LEU A 24 4.28 0.51 -4.38
CA LEU A 24 5.33 0.20 -3.41
C LEU A 24 6.67 0.74 -3.91
N LYS A 25 7.29 1.61 -3.12
CA LYS A 25 8.63 2.15 -3.39
C LYS A 25 9.72 1.23 -2.85
N ASN A 26 9.64 0.87 -1.57
CA ASN A 26 10.57 -0.08 -0.94
C ASN A 26 10.02 -0.62 0.39
N ILE A 27 10.68 -1.65 0.93
CA ILE A 27 10.42 -2.21 2.25
C ILE A 27 11.73 -2.28 3.02
N TYR A 28 11.78 -1.67 4.20
CA TYR A 28 12.88 -1.80 5.15
C TYR A 28 12.47 -2.78 6.26
N ARG A 29 13.23 -3.86 6.43
CA ARG A 29 13.02 -4.79 7.56
C ARG A 29 13.72 -4.23 8.80
N MET A 30 13.07 -4.39 9.95
CA MET A 30 13.58 -3.95 11.24
C MET A 30 13.90 -5.15 12.12
N ASP A 31 14.80 -4.96 13.09
CA ASP A 31 15.24 -6.02 14.00
C ASP A 31 14.19 -6.36 15.07
N ASP A 32 13.20 -5.49 15.27
CA ASP A 32 12.12 -5.60 16.25
C ASP A 32 10.93 -6.47 15.79
N GLY A 33 11.03 -7.11 14.62
CA GLY A 33 9.95 -7.89 14.02
C GLY A 33 8.95 -7.08 13.20
N ASN A 34 9.20 -5.79 13.00
CA ASN A 34 8.44 -4.92 12.11
C ASN A 34 9.13 -4.75 10.74
N LYS A 35 8.43 -4.06 9.84
CA LYS A 35 8.96 -3.52 8.60
C LYS A 35 8.34 -2.15 8.31
N ILE A 36 9.10 -1.27 7.69
CA ILE A 36 8.58 -0.04 7.08
C ILE A 36 8.27 -0.33 5.62
N VAL A 37 7.05 -0.04 5.19
CA VAL A 37 6.60 -0.10 3.80
C VAL A 37 6.43 1.33 3.31
N ASN A 38 7.26 1.73 2.34
CA ASN A 38 7.19 3.06 1.74
C ASN A 38 6.50 2.98 0.38
N PHE A 39 5.59 3.91 0.14
CA PHE A 39 4.93 4.07 -1.14
C PHE A 39 5.48 5.28 -1.89
N GLU A 40 5.34 5.28 -3.21
CA GLU A 40 5.67 6.44 -4.05
C GLU A 40 4.73 7.63 -3.76
N SER A 41 5.07 8.82 -4.24
CA SER A 41 4.14 9.94 -4.18
C SER A 41 2.93 9.70 -5.07
N THR A 42 1.75 10.10 -4.63
CA THR A 42 0.55 10.07 -5.47
C THR A 42 0.60 11.14 -6.56
N MET A 43 -0.28 11.04 -7.55
CA MET A 43 -0.67 12.24 -8.31
C MET A 43 -1.32 13.28 -7.37
N HIS A 44 -1.44 14.53 -7.82
CA HIS A 44 -2.16 15.57 -7.07
C HIS A 44 -3.59 15.11 -6.76
N MET A 45 -3.92 14.98 -5.48
CA MET A 45 -5.24 14.51 -5.04
C MET A 45 -5.67 15.13 -3.71
N PRO A 46 -6.98 15.31 -3.47
CA PRO A 46 -7.49 15.79 -2.19
C PRO A 46 -7.26 14.78 -1.05
N THR A 47 -7.22 15.27 0.18
CA THR A 47 -6.89 14.47 1.37
C THR A 47 -7.90 13.35 1.66
N TYR A 48 -9.17 13.52 1.27
CA TYR A 48 -10.21 12.51 1.47
C TYR A 48 -10.04 11.26 0.60
N LEU A 49 -9.16 11.28 -0.42
CA LEU A 49 -8.86 10.12 -1.26
C LEU A 49 -7.67 9.29 -0.76
N VAL A 50 -6.96 9.76 0.27
CA VAL A 50 -5.88 8.98 0.88
C VAL A 50 -6.47 7.72 1.49
N ALA A 51 -5.96 6.56 1.08
CA ALA A 51 -6.39 5.26 1.55
C ALA A 51 -5.19 4.33 1.74
N PHE A 52 -5.25 3.51 2.78
CA PHE A 52 -4.31 2.41 3.00
C PHE A 52 -4.98 1.25 3.72
N VAL A 53 -4.47 0.05 3.51
CA VAL A 53 -4.98 -1.20 4.12
C VAL A 53 -3.81 -1.97 4.70
N VAL A 54 -3.96 -2.53 5.90
CA VAL A 54 -2.97 -3.42 6.54
C VAL A 54 -3.66 -4.71 6.97
N GLY A 55 -3.11 -5.87 6.60
CA GLY A 55 -3.66 -7.16 7.02
C GLY A 55 -3.07 -8.35 6.28
N GLU A 56 -3.58 -9.54 6.62
CA GLU A 56 -3.34 -10.77 5.87
C GLU A 56 -4.28 -10.84 4.67
N ILE A 57 -3.88 -10.20 3.57
CA ILE A 57 -4.69 -10.10 2.36
C ILE A 57 -4.06 -10.91 1.23
N ARG A 58 -4.91 -11.59 0.48
CA ARG A 58 -4.57 -12.24 -0.80
C ARG A 58 -5.22 -11.48 -1.93
N PHE A 59 -4.71 -11.67 -3.13
CA PHE A 59 -5.31 -11.11 -4.32
C PHE A 59 -5.33 -12.09 -5.47
N ILE A 60 -6.30 -11.89 -6.35
CA ILE A 60 -6.23 -12.37 -7.72
C ILE A 60 -5.90 -11.20 -8.64
N GLU A 61 -5.22 -11.50 -9.73
CA GLU A 61 -4.76 -10.50 -10.70
C GLU A 61 -5.37 -10.78 -12.07
N ASN A 62 -5.76 -9.72 -12.76
CA ASN A 62 -6.14 -9.77 -14.17
C ASN A 62 -5.53 -8.58 -14.93
N PHE A 63 -5.41 -8.72 -16.25
CA PHE A 63 -4.90 -7.69 -17.14
C PHE A 63 -5.79 -7.55 -18.37
N ASP A 64 -6.32 -6.35 -18.59
CA ASP A 64 -7.08 -5.99 -19.78
C ASP A 64 -6.77 -4.55 -20.17
N GLY A 65 -5.57 -4.33 -20.72
CA GLY A 65 -5.01 -2.99 -21.00
C GLY A 65 -4.60 -2.19 -19.75
N ALA A 66 -5.13 -2.54 -18.59
CA ALA A 66 -4.72 -2.11 -17.26
C ALA A 66 -4.65 -3.31 -16.31
N ARG A 67 -3.82 -3.19 -15.26
CA ARG A 67 -3.69 -4.21 -14.22
C ARG A 67 -4.78 -4.02 -13.16
N TYR A 68 -5.54 -5.07 -12.90
CA TYR A 68 -6.59 -5.11 -11.87
C TYR A 68 -6.23 -6.12 -10.79
N LEU A 69 -6.41 -5.74 -9.53
CA LEU A 69 -6.14 -6.57 -8.36
C LEU A 69 -7.38 -6.57 -7.47
N ALA A 70 -7.96 -7.75 -7.23
CA ALA A 70 -9.06 -7.93 -6.29
C ALA A 70 -8.51 -8.57 -5.02
N TYR A 71 -8.61 -7.84 -3.89
CA TYR A 71 -8.06 -8.26 -2.60
C TYR A 71 -9.14 -8.81 -1.67
N ALA A 72 -8.81 -9.86 -0.91
CA ALA A 72 -9.68 -10.47 0.08
C ALA A 72 -8.89 -11.04 1.26
N ILE A 73 -9.59 -11.21 2.39
CA ILE A 73 -9.07 -11.97 3.54
C ILE A 73 -9.21 -13.47 3.22
N PRO A 74 -8.16 -14.30 3.39
CA PRO A 74 -8.24 -15.74 3.18
C PRO A 74 -9.31 -16.39 4.06
N GLY A 75 -10.14 -17.27 3.47
CA GLY A 75 -11.16 -18.03 4.19
C GLY A 75 -12.55 -17.41 4.21
N ASN A 76 -12.75 -16.29 3.50
CA ASN A 76 -14.06 -15.77 3.11
C ASN A 76 -14.46 -16.21 1.71
#